data_AF-A0A8R1EI29-F1
#
_entry.id   AF-A0A8R1EI29-F1
#
_cell.length_a   1.000
_cell.length_b   1.000
_cell.length_c   1.000
_cell.angle_alpha   90.00
_cell.angle_beta   90.00
_cell.angle_gamma   90.00
#
_symmetry.space_group_name_H-M   'P 1'
#
loop_
_entity.id
_entity.type
_entity.pdbx_description
1 polymer ?
#
loop_
_entity_poly.entity_id
_entity_poly.type
_entity_poly.pdbx_seq_one_letter_code
_entity_poly.pdbx_strand_id
1 'polypeptide(L)'
;MEKGGLDVEEVNADQERKVDRMASRSISVGKSPMETLWVRMTEEEMSVKMRSKLLKGFDKFLQNSGKMEEDVLENIASDTKCSEQMKSVVAEQLRQFSEELRIRWSAFGGVTWMKSVMNVMRALDVENADD
;
A
#
# COMPACT_ATOMS: atom_id res chain seq x y z
N MET A 1 53.94 -12.88 -4.67
CA MET A 1 52.82 -13.65 -4.09
C MET A 1 52.86 -13.41 -2.60
N GLU A 2 51.86 -12.94 -1.89
CA GLU A 2 50.48 -12.55 -2.17
C GLU A 2 50.02 -11.92 -0.84
N LYS A 3 49.62 -10.64 -0.83
CA LYS A 3 49.00 -10.01 0.34
C LYS A 3 47.80 -9.23 -0.16
N GLY A 4 46.65 -9.89 -0.22
CA GLY A 4 45.43 -9.32 -0.77
C GLY A 4 44.16 -10.07 -0.38
N GLY A 5 44.13 -10.68 0.82
CA GLY A 5 43.04 -11.57 1.23
C GLY A 5 42.27 -11.19 2.49
N LEU A 6 42.67 -10.15 3.23
CA LEU A 6 42.10 -9.88 4.57
C LEU A 6 41.06 -8.74 4.63
N ASP A 7 40.91 -7.92 3.59
CA ASP A 7 40.03 -6.74 3.67
C ASP A 7 38.64 -6.94 3.03
N VAL A 8 38.41 -8.01 2.29
CA VAL A 8 37.14 -8.21 1.55
C VAL A 8 36.09 -8.91 2.42
N GLU A 9 36.48 -9.92 3.21
CA GLU A 9 35.53 -10.65 4.07
C GLU A 9 35.02 -9.80 5.24
N GLU A 10 35.87 -8.96 5.84
CA GLU A 10 35.47 -8.12 6.98
C GLU A 10 34.52 -7.00 6.56
N VAL A 11 34.76 -6.37 5.40
CA VAL A 11 33.86 -5.36 4.81
C VAL A 11 32.51 -5.98 4.43
N ASN A 12 32.51 -7.22 3.93
CA ASN A 12 31.28 -7.92 3.59
C ASN A 12 30.48 -8.32 4.83
N ALA A 13 31.14 -8.78 5.90
CA ALA A 13 30.51 -9.13 7.17
C ALA A 13 29.94 -7.90 7.94
N ASP A 14 30.56 -6.72 7.78
CA ASP A 14 30.01 -5.48 8.35
C ASP A 14 28.84 -4.92 7.52
N GLN A 15 28.86 -5.15 6.20
CA GLN A 15 27.74 -4.85 5.32
C GLN A 15 26.55 -5.75 5.60
N GLU A 16 26.74 -7.07 5.70
CA GLU A 16 25.71 -8.05 6.09
C GLU A 16 25.10 -7.73 7.45
N ARG A 17 25.92 -7.43 8.47
CA ARG A 17 25.41 -7.00 9.79
C ARG A 17 24.59 -5.70 9.73
N LYS A 18 24.91 -4.78 8.81
CA LYS A 18 24.09 -3.57 8.57
C LYS A 18 22.78 -3.91 7.86
N VAL A 19 22.79 -4.82 6.90
CA VAL A 19 21.56 -5.25 6.21
C VAL A 19 20.63 -5.97 7.18
N ASP A 20 21.15 -6.87 8.02
CA ASP A 20 20.39 -7.55 9.08
C ASP A 20 19.85 -6.61 10.13
N ARG A 21 20.62 -5.57 10.50
CA ARG A 21 20.17 -4.55 11.47
C ARG A 21 19.12 -3.61 10.88
N MET A 22 19.13 -3.39 9.57
CA MET A 22 18.07 -2.67 8.85
C MET A 22 16.83 -3.55 8.65
N ALA A 23 17.01 -4.83 8.32
CA ALA A 23 15.94 -5.83 8.23
C ALA A 23 15.25 -6.03 9.59
N SER A 24 16.01 -6.06 10.69
CA SER A 24 15.48 -6.16 12.05
C SER A 24 14.79 -4.88 12.54
N ARG A 25 15.07 -3.72 11.91
CA ARG A 25 14.35 -2.45 12.14
C ARG A 25 13.12 -2.30 11.26
N SER A 26 12.92 -3.19 10.30
CA SER A 26 11.72 -3.25 9.49
C SER A 26 10.77 -4.29 10.07
N ILE A 27 9.63 -3.75 10.52
CA ILE A 27 8.39 -4.45 10.81
C ILE A 27 8.45 -5.27 12.11
N SER A 28 8.24 -4.59 13.25
CA SER A 28 7.41 -5.23 14.25
C SER A 28 6.13 -5.65 13.54
N VAL A 29 5.92 -6.95 13.37
CA VAL A 29 4.69 -7.54 12.84
C VAL A 29 3.60 -7.37 13.93
N GLY A 30 3.32 -6.11 14.28
CA GLY A 30 2.03 -5.74 14.77
C GLY A 30 1.12 -5.74 13.55
N LYS A 31 0.01 -6.47 13.65
CA LYS A 31 -1.06 -6.51 12.65
C LYS A 31 -1.24 -5.09 12.12
N SER A 32 -1.01 -4.88 10.83
CA SER A 32 -1.09 -3.54 10.21
C SER A 32 -2.42 -2.89 10.64
N PRO A 33 -2.51 -1.57 10.84
CA PRO A 33 -3.80 -0.92 11.13
C PRO A 33 -4.90 -1.37 10.17
N MET A 34 -4.53 -1.65 8.91
CA MET A 34 -5.40 -2.24 7.91
C MET A 34 -5.80 -3.69 8.24
N GLU A 35 -4.85 -4.56 8.59
CA GLU A 35 -5.13 -5.95 8.99
C GLU A 35 -5.94 -6.03 10.29
N THR A 36 -5.67 -5.16 11.25
CA THR A 36 -6.48 -5.01 12.47
C THR A 36 -7.90 -4.57 12.13
N LEU A 37 -8.06 -3.63 11.18
CA LEU A 37 -9.37 -3.20 10.69
C LEU A 37 -10.09 -4.33 9.96
N TRP A 38 -9.40 -5.11 9.12
CA TRP A 38 -9.97 -6.27 8.42
C TRP A 38 -10.43 -7.33 9.40
N VAL A 39 -9.61 -7.63 10.41
CA VAL A 39 -9.92 -8.60 11.46
C VAL A 39 -11.12 -8.15 12.27
N ARG A 40 -11.20 -6.86 12.64
CA ARG A 40 -12.40 -6.30 13.29
C ARG A 40 -13.61 -6.28 12.35
N MET A 41 -13.44 -6.08 11.04
CA MET A 41 -14.53 -6.20 10.06
C MET A 41 -15.08 -7.62 9.94
N THR A 42 -14.25 -8.63 10.18
CA THR A 42 -14.63 -10.05 10.05
C THR A 42 -14.99 -10.72 11.38
N GLU A 43 -14.43 -10.27 12.50
CA GLU A 43 -14.62 -10.84 13.84
C GLU A 43 -15.60 -10.04 14.70
N GLU A 44 -15.67 -8.70 14.56
CA GLU A 44 -16.73 -7.90 15.17
C GLU A 44 -17.84 -7.72 14.13
N GLU A 45 -19.06 -8.09 14.48
CA GLU A 45 -20.28 -7.81 13.74
C GLU A 45 -20.47 -6.30 13.53
N MET A 46 -19.78 -5.74 12.54
CA MET A 46 -19.93 -4.34 12.19
C MET A 46 -21.20 -4.16 11.37
N SER A 47 -22.15 -3.42 11.96
CA SER A 47 -23.35 -2.97 11.24
C SER A 47 -23.00 -2.39 9.87
N VAL A 48 -23.88 -2.61 8.90
CA VAL A 48 -23.77 -2.07 7.53
C VAL A 48 -23.50 -0.55 7.54
N LYS A 49 -24.04 0.15 8.53
CA LYS A 49 -23.85 1.60 8.75
C LYS A 49 -22.40 1.96 9.13
N MET A 50 -21.73 1.16 9.95
CA MET A 50 -20.33 1.38 10.31
C MET A 50 -19.41 1.13 9.12
N ARG A 51 -19.65 0.02 8.40
CA ARG A 51 -18.93 -0.33 7.17
C ARG A 51 -19.05 0.77 6.10
N SER A 52 -20.28 1.26 5.86
CA SER A 52 -20.52 2.35 4.89
C SER A 52 -19.80 3.65 5.25
N LYS A 53 -19.63 3.97 6.55
CA LYS A 53 -18.88 5.15 6.99
C LYS A 53 -17.39 5.04 6.68
N LEU A 54 -16.80 3.86 6.83
CA LEU A 54 -15.37 3.62 6.57
C LEU A 54 -15.03 3.74 5.08
N LEU A 55 -15.96 3.34 4.21
CA LEU A 55 -15.79 3.42 2.75
C LEU A 55 -16.12 4.80 2.18
N LYS A 56 -16.68 5.70 3.00
CA LYS A 56 -17.14 7.01 2.55
C LYS A 56 -15.97 7.89 2.10
N GLY A 57 -16.09 8.46 0.91
CA GLY A 57 -15.09 9.39 0.35
C GLY A 57 -13.94 8.70 -0.39
N PHE A 58 -13.90 7.36 -0.39
CA PHE A 58 -12.91 6.62 -1.18
C PHE A 58 -13.15 6.78 -2.69
N ASP A 59 -14.41 6.90 -3.12
CA ASP A 59 -14.77 7.25 -4.50
C ASP A 59 -14.20 8.62 -4.91
N LYS A 60 -14.31 9.61 -4.02
CA LYS A 60 -13.79 10.96 -4.26
C LYS A 60 -12.26 10.97 -4.27
N PHE A 61 -11.63 10.19 -3.40
CA PHE A 61 -10.18 9.98 -3.43
C PHE A 61 -9.73 9.41 -4.78
N LEU A 62 -10.38 8.36 -5.27
CA LEU A 62 -10.02 7.71 -6.53
C LEU A 62 -10.27 8.60 -7.74
N GLN A 63 -11.36 9.38 -7.75
CA GLN A 63 -11.60 10.38 -8.80
C GLN A 63 -10.51 11.46 -8.84
N ASN A 64 -9.98 11.85 -7.68
CA ASN A 64 -8.92 12.86 -7.58
C ASN A 64 -7.51 12.26 -7.72
N SER A 65 -7.37 10.93 -7.76
CA SER A 65 -6.08 10.25 -7.71
C SER A 65 -5.16 10.58 -8.89
N GLY A 66 -5.73 10.88 -10.07
CA GLY A 66 -4.94 11.29 -11.24
C GLY A 66 -4.22 12.61 -11.04
N LYS A 67 -4.91 13.60 -10.44
CA LYS A 67 -4.28 14.88 -10.09
C LYS A 67 -3.25 14.71 -8.98
N MET A 68 -3.58 13.91 -7.95
CA MET A 68 -2.64 13.61 -6.88
C MET A 68 -1.37 12.94 -7.40
N GLU A 69 -1.50 12.00 -8.34
CA GLU A 69 -0.37 11.36 -8.99
C GLU A 69 0.50 12.37 -9.75
N GLU A 70 -0.10 13.26 -10.53
CA GLU A 70 0.60 14.33 -11.24
C GLU A 70 1.40 15.21 -10.27
N ASP A 71 0.76 15.69 -9.21
CA ASP A 71 1.39 16.52 -8.18
C ASP A 71 2.58 15.79 -7.50
N VAL A 72 2.45 14.50 -7.22
CA VAL A 72 3.52 13.70 -6.61
C VAL A 72 4.67 13.46 -7.59
N LEU A 73 4.37 13.18 -8.86
CA LEU A 73 5.39 13.00 -9.89
C LEU A 73 6.19 14.29 -10.13
N GLU A 74 5.54 15.45 -10.12
CA GLU A 74 6.20 16.75 -10.20
C GLU A 74 7.14 16.99 -9.01
N ASN A 75 6.71 16.64 -7.80
CA ASN A 75 7.54 16.72 -6.60
C ASN A 75 8.77 15.79 -6.69
N ILE A 76 8.60 14.56 -7.18
CA ILE A 76 9.72 13.61 -7.40
C ILE A 76 10.70 14.18 -8.43
N ALA A 77 10.20 14.74 -9.54
CA ALA A 77 11.04 15.32 -10.58
C ALA A 77 11.87 16.50 -10.05
N SER A 78 11.24 17.34 -9.21
CA SER A 78 11.83 18.56 -8.63
C SER A 78 12.82 18.29 -7.48
N ASP A 79 12.87 17.07 -6.95
CA ASP A 79 13.79 16.71 -5.86
C ASP A 79 15.26 16.81 -6.32
N THR A 80 16.09 17.60 -5.65
CA THR A 80 17.50 17.78 -6.06
C THR A 80 18.48 16.84 -5.34
N LYS A 81 17.98 16.05 -4.39
CA LYS A 81 18.78 15.19 -3.50
C LYS A 81 18.87 13.76 -4.02
N CYS A 82 17.86 13.28 -4.74
CA CYS A 82 17.83 11.93 -5.32
C CYS A 82 18.45 11.88 -6.73
N SER A 83 19.04 10.74 -7.09
CA SER A 83 19.53 10.50 -8.45
C SER A 83 18.36 10.34 -9.43
N GLU A 84 18.59 10.69 -10.69
CA GLU A 84 17.59 10.52 -11.77
C GLU A 84 17.11 9.07 -11.91
N GLN A 85 18.02 8.10 -11.72
CA GLN A 85 17.65 6.69 -11.75
C GLN A 85 16.69 6.32 -10.60
N MET A 86 16.96 6.79 -9.38
CA MET A 86 16.09 6.53 -8.23
C MET A 86 14.71 7.17 -8.43
N LYS A 87 14.68 8.43 -8.89
CA LYS A 87 13.44 9.13 -9.23
C LYS A 87 12.64 8.36 -10.28
N SER A 88 13.29 7.90 -11.34
CA SER A 88 12.65 7.13 -12.40
C SER A 88 12.05 5.83 -11.89
N VAL A 89 12.74 5.10 -11.01
CA VAL A 89 12.21 3.86 -10.42
C VAL A 89 10.98 4.15 -9.58
N VAL A 90 11.03 5.16 -8.70
CA VAL A 90 9.89 5.51 -7.84
C VAL A 90 8.70 6.03 -8.67
N ALA A 91 8.95 6.88 -9.66
CA ALA A 91 7.92 7.41 -10.55
C ALA A 91 7.21 6.29 -11.33
N GLU A 92 7.95 5.32 -11.84
CA GLU A 92 7.39 4.18 -12.56
C GLU A 92 6.53 3.30 -11.64
N GLN A 93 7.00 3.00 -10.42
CA GLN A 93 6.22 2.26 -9.44
C GLN A 93 4.92 2.99 -9.05
N LEU A 94 4.98 4.32 -8.89
CA LEU A 94 3.80 5.11 -8.60
C LEU A 94 2.77 5.06 -9.73
N ARG A 95 3.22 5.15 -10.99
CA ARG A 95 2.36 5.05 -12.18
C ARG A 95 1.68 3.69 -12.30
N GLN A 96 2.44 2.62 -12.10
CA GLN A 96 1.89 1.26 -12.15
C GLN A 96 0.83 1.06 -11.06
N PHE A 97 1.13 1.49 -9.83
CA PHE A 97 0.19 1.39 -8.71
C PHE A 97 -1.08 2.21 -8.95
N SER A 98 -0.95 3.47 -9.40
CA SER A 98 -2.08 4.37 -9.63
C SER A 98 -2.99 3.87 -10.74
N GLU A 99 -2.42 3.36 -11.83
CA GLU A 99 -3.12 2.77 -12.94
C GLU A 99 -3.89 1.53 -12.51
N GLU A 100 -3.22 0.57 -11.86
CA GLU A 100 -3.84 -0.65 -11.39
C GLU A 100 -4.99 -0.37 -10.43
N LEU A 101 -4.79 0.56 -9.49
CA LEU A 101 -5.83 0.97 -8.54
C LEU A 101 -7.09 1.49 -9.25
N ARG A 102 -6.92 2.36 -10.26
CA ARG A 102 -8.04 2.91 -11.05
C ARG A 102 -8.72 1.86 -11.91
N ILE A 103 -7.96 0.96 -12.55
CA ILE A 103 -8.48 -0.14 -13.35
C ILE A 103 -9.34 -1.06 -12.47
N ARG A 104 -8.82 -1.50 -11.33
CA ARG A 104 -9.55 -2.37 -10.40
C ARG A 104 -10.81 -1.70 -9.87
N TRP A 105 -10.74 -0.41 -9.52
CA TRP A 105 -11.92 0.34 -9.10
C TRP A 105 -12.99 0.43 -10.18
N SER A 106 -12.58 0.72 -11.42
CA SER A 106 -13.49 0.74 -12.57
C SER A 106 -14.16 -0.62 -12.78
N ALA A 107 -13.38 -1.71 -12.75
CA ALA A 107 -13.88 -3.07 -12.86
C ALA A 107 -14.84 -3.44 -11.70
N PHE A 108 -14.67 -2.84 -10.53
CA PHE A 108 -15.56 -3.03 -9.38
C PHE A 108 -16.85 -2.19 -9.45
N GLY A 109 -17.11 -1.48 -10.55
CA GLY A 109 -18.31 -0.66 -10.76
C GLY A 109 -18.07 0.85 -10.61
N GLY A 110 -16.82 1.28 -10.50
CA GLY A 110 -16.42 2.70 -10.52
C GLY A 110 -17.17 3.51 -9.46
N VAL A 111 -17.89 4.56 -9.88
CA VAL A 111 -18.69 5.39 -8.96
C VAL A 111 -19.76 4.63 -8.19
N THR A 112 -20.15 3.43 -8.65
CA THR A 112 -21.10 2.55 -7.98
C THR A 112 -20.44 1.41 -7.19
N TRP A 113 -19.10 1.41 -7.04
CA TRP A 113 -18.35 0.32 -6.40
C TRP A 113 -18.87 -0.10 -5.03
N MET A 114 -19.37 0.86 -4.25
CA MET A 114 -19.93 0.59 -2.92
C MET A 114 -21.16 -0.32 -2.99
N LYS A 115 -21.97 -0.24 -4.06
CA LYS A 115 -23.06 -1.19 -4.31
C LYS A 115 -22.52 -2.59 -4.60
N SER A 116 -21.47 -2.70 -5.42
CA SER A 116 -20.82 -3.98 -5.71
C SER A 116 -20.25 -4.63 -4.44
N VAL A 117 -19.59 -3.83 -3.58
CA VAL A 117 -19.09 -4.31 -2.27
C VAL A 117 -20.24 -4.78 -1.39
N MET A 118 -21.30 -3.98 -1.23
CA MET A 118 -22.46 -4.37 -0.43
C MET A 118 -23.13 -5.64 -0.96
N ASN A 119 -23.26 -5.80 -2.28
CA ASN A 119 -23.82 -7.01 -2.89
C ASN A 119 -22.97 -8.26 -2.61
N VAL A 120 -21.65 -8.14 -2.66
CA VAL A 120 -20.73 -9.24 -2.29
C VAL A 120 -20.88 -9.58 -0.81
N MET A 121 -20.91 -8.58 0.08
CA MET A 121 -21.10 -8.80 1.52
C MET A 121 -22.44 -9.48 1.83
N ARG A 122 -23.50 -9.10 1.13
CA ARG A 122 -24.82 -9.75 1.18
C ARG A 122 -24.77 -11.20 0.71
N ALA A 123 -24.16 -11.46 -0.44
CA ALA A 123 -24.07 -12.81 -1.02
C ALA A 123 -23.25 -13.77 -0.15
N LEU A 124 -22.30 -13.23 0.63
CA LEU A 124 -21.48 -13.98 1.58
C LEU A 124 -22.16 -14.16 2.96
N ASP A 125 -23.42 -13.76 3.11
CA ASP A 125 -24.21 -13.81 4.35
C ASP A 125 -23.57 -13.05 5.53
N VAL A 126 -22.69 -12.09 5.25
CA VAL A 126 -22.10 -11.16 6.25
C VAL A 126 -23.07 -9.99 6.52
N GLU A 127 -24.36 -10.15 6.18
CA GLU A 127 -25.43 -9.18 6.45
C GLU A 127 -26.15 -9.45 7.77
N ASN A 128 -26.07 -10.65 8.33
CA ASN A 128 -26.81 -11.00 9.55
C ASN A 128 -25.95 -10.71 10.80
N ALA A 129 -26.13 -9.50 11.31
CA ALA A 129 -25.75 -9.09 12.66
C ALA A 129 -26.84 -8.20 13.27
N ASP A 130 -28.09 -8.44 12.87
CA ASP A 130 -29.27 -7.82 13.48
C ASP A 130 -30.33 -8.92 13.61
N ASP A 131 -30.21 -9.70 14.69
CA ASP A 131 -31.32 -10.17 15.54
C ASP A 131 -30.87 -10.08 17.02
#